data_AF-A0A1M4YLK0-F1
#
_entry.id   AF-A0A1M4YLK0-F1
#
_cell.length_a   1.000
_cell.length_b   1.000
_cell.length_c   1.000
_cell.angle_alpha   90.00
_cell.angle_beta   90.00
_cell.angle_gamma   90.00
#
_symmetry.space_group_name_H-M   'P 1'
#
loop_
_entity.id
_entity.type
_entity.pdbx_description
1 polymer ?
#
loop_
_entity_poly.entity_id
_entity_poly.type
_entity_poly.pdbx_seq_one_letter_code
_entity_poly.pdbx_strand_id
1 'polypeptide(L)'
;MRSLKMNFNMSIYSLKEKILKVDLDIIYNDLKEYIQFYTGKFKYFDLSCNSEDIKKDDNFLFIKNNKNIKISYKIKIGNFGKHGHKGTISDDLIAFSGDEVFLFPIEVLSIDDKKESDFLKEIKIKYDFNKNLSSIVPFYSKEENVSIIRNPYWHHIYELIKSPYVFGKFKDYNLKKDNLNLNIYNDNEESINEEVLNGIKDLYSYYCSLFNTYKKHIDIIILRKEKDNNYILSGSGKNLIGSTFDFDNLRDWQLLSHRLFHSFMDSKIKVKDFHRPPNLWITEGLATYYENIALESLNETLKFKLKVDSDYEFLKIYKRYLYITLKDPNRFSIIPMEEGKITSGGKIEYLHYTKAPLIIKFIEDKRSKANLKENAILDYILNIKDFNNYNLKDMFYKVLGMEVNIFAMNYLFGTEILPMFYLNNRDENLEETIKDLNDYEYILWTWFFNEDSFYVKDKLSSYKLFEILKKAERENVRFAPILLEKEIEGFSKTIYALLKEYFLRAKLCKIPYGELNMRYFILEDKNNIKIWSDFLSKV
;
A
#
# COMPACT_ATOMS: atom_id res chain seq x y z
N MET A 1 -18.67 16.14 -32.64
CA MET A 1 -17.36 15.71 -32.10
C MET A 1 -17.56 15.40 -30.63
N ARG A 2 -17.11 14.24 -30.14
CA ARG A 2 -17.30 13.84 -28.74
C ARG A 2 -16.49 14.76 -27.83
N SER A 3 -17.10 15.33 -26.80
CA SER A 3 -16.36 16.15 -25.82
C SER A 3 -16.93 16.07 -24.42
N LEU A 4 -16.04 16.12 -23.42
CA LEU A 4 -16.33 16.09 -22.00
C LEU A 4 -15.55 17.22 -21.31
N LYS A 5 -16.23 18.00 -20.48
CA LYS A 5 -15.61 18.93 -19.51
C LYS A 5 -16.22 18.70 -18.14
N MET A 6 -15.40 18.71 -17.11
CA MET A 6 -15.84 18.50 -15.73
C MET A 6 -15.40 19.66 -14.84
N ASN A 7 -16.33 20.25 -14.09
CA ASN A 7 -16.05 21.28 -13.12
C ASN A 7 -16.52 20.82 -11.74
N PHE A 8 -15.60 20.67 -10.81
CA PHE A 8 -15.88 20.41 -9.41
C PHE A 8 -15.82 21.74 -8.64
N ASN A 9 -16.81 21.97 -7.78
CA ASN A 9 -16.80 23.05 -6.81
C ASN A 9 -16.96 22.45 -5.42
N MET A 10 -15.99 22.70 -4.54
CA MET A 10 -15.93 22.12 -3.21
C MET A 10 -16.11 23.16 -2.13
N SER A 11 -16.94 22.84 -1.15
CA SER A 11 -17.23 23.70 0.00
C SER A 11 -17.39 22.87 1.27
N ILE A 12 -17.21 23.50 2.43
CA ILE A 12 -17.48 22.85 3.71
C ILE A 12 -18.99 22.88 3.95
N TYR A 13 -19.59 21.70 4.12
CA TYR A 13 -21.00 21.60 4.50
C TYR A 13 -21.16 21.68 6.02
N SER A 14 -20.30 20.98 6.77
CA SER A 14 -20.33 20.96 8.24
C SER A 14 -18.93 20.70 8.79
N LEU A 15 -18.39 21.67 9.54
CA LEU A 15 -17.14 21.50 10.28
C LEU A 15 -17.30 20.46 11.39
N LYS A 16 -18.39 20.54 12.15
CA LYS A 16 -18.68 19.67 13.30
C LYS A 16 -18.74 18.19 12.90
N GLU A 17 -19.33 17.89 11.76
CA GLU A 17 -19.50 16.52 11.27
C GLU A 17 -18.40 16.10 10.30
N LYS A 18 -17.45 16.99 10.01
CA LYS A 18 -16.38 16.83 9.00
C LYS A 18 -16.93 16.44 7.62
N ILE A 19 -17.87 17.23 7.10
CA ILE A 19 -18.53 16.97 5.81
C ILE A 19 -18.14 18.02 4.77
N LEU A 20 -17.69 17.54 3.61
CA LEU A 20 -17.56 18.33 2.38
C LEU A 20 -18.81 18.17 1.50
N LYS A 21 -19.19 19.26 0.83
CA LYS A 21 -20.12 19.25 -0.28
C LYS A 21 -19.35 19.42 -1.59
N VAL A 22 -19.67 18.59 -2.57
CA VAL A 22 -19.10 18.66 -3.91
C VAL A 22 -20.23 18.86 -4.92
N ASP A 23 -20.14 19.94 -5.68
CA ASP A 23 -20.99 20.20 -6.85
C ASP A 23 -20.17 19.92 -8.11
N LEU A 24 -20.60 18.95 -8.92
CA LEU A 24 -19.96 18.50 -10.15
C LEU A 24 -20.83 18.84 -11.35
N ASP A 25 -20.35 19.77 -12.18
CA ASP A 25 -20.95 20.10 -13.48
C ASP A 25 -20.20 19.36 -14.60
N ILE A 26 -20.94 18.61 -15.42
CA ILE A 26 -20.42 17.82 -16.54
C ILE A 26 -21.09 18.29 -17.83
N ILE A 27 -20.28 18.82 -18.75
CA ILE A 27 -20.71 19.10 -20.11
C ILE A 27 -20.26 17.93 -20.97
N TYR A 28 -21.21 17.10 -21.42
CA TYR A 28 -20.94 15.89 -22.18
C TYR A 28 -21.66 15.87 -23.52
N ASN A 29 -20.92 16.15 -24.59
CA ASN A 29 -21.42 16.09 -25.95
C ASN A 29 -21.10 14.71 -26.54
N ASP A 30 -21.96 13.74 -26.26
CA ASP A 30 -21.90 12.38 -26.82
C ASP A 30 -23.32 11.84 -27.05
N LEU A 31 -23.45 10.84 -27.93
CA LEU A 31 -24.72 10.15 -28.25
C LEU A 31 -25.08 9.06 -27.22
N LYS A 32 -24.17 8.73 -26.29
CA LYS A 32 -24.45 7.77 -25.22
C LYS A 32 -25.64 8.21 -24.38
N GLU A 33 -26.56 7.29 -24.15
CA GLU A 33 -27.78 7.53 -23.36
C GLU A 33 -27.48 7.70 -21.87
N TYR A 34 -26.51 6.96 -21.32
CA TYR A 34 -26.10 7.05 -19.91
C TYR A 34 -24.60 7.31 -19.78
N ILE A 35 -24.25 8.09 -18.75
CA ILE A 35 -22.88 8.18 -18.23
C ILE A 35 -22.77 7.24 -17.04
N GLN A 36 -21.76 6.38 -17.05
CA GLN A 36 -21.51 5.43 -15.98
C GLN A 36 -20.36 5.93 -15.10
N PHE A 37 -20.58 5.95 -13.79
CA PHE A 37 -19.58 6.29 -12.79
C PHE A 37 -19.27 5.06 -11.95
N TYR A 38 -18.00 4.83 -11.67
CA TYR A 38 -17.60 3.83 -10.69
C TYR A 38 -17.63 4.46 -9.29
N THR A 39 -18.46 3.88 -8.42
CA THR A 39 -18.65 4.30 -7.02
C THR A 39 -17.96 3.37 -6.03
N GLY A 40 -17.59 2.13 -6.40
CA GLY A 40 -16.71 1.24 -5.63
C GLY A 40 -16.70 1.43 -4.10
N LYS A 41 -15.56 1.86 -3.54
CA LYS A 41 -15.37 2.19 -2.10
C LYS A 41 -15.68 3.66 -1.76
N PHE A 42 -16.12 4.46 -2.73
CA PHE A 42 -16.43 5.89 -2.57
C PHE A 42 -17.74 6.07 -1.79
N LYS A 43 -17.64 6.62 -0.58
CA LYS A 43 -18.77 6.76 0.36
C LYS A 43 -19.33 8.19 0.31
N TYR A 44 -20.46 8.35 -0.37
CA TYR A 44 -21.19 9.61 -0.47
C TYR A 44 -22.64 9.46 0.03
N PHE A 45 -23.28 10.59 0.34
CA PHE A 45 -24.69 10.69 0.70
C PHE A 45 -25.30 11.97 0.14
N ASP A 46 -26.63 12.10 0.24
CA ASP A 46 -27.41 13.23 -0.26
C ASP A 46 -27.12 13.58 -1.74
N LEU A 47 -27.00 12.56 -2.59
CA LEU A 47 -26.81 12.75 -4.02
C LEU A 47 -28.08 13.35 -4.65
N SER A 48 -27.93 14.50 -5.30
CA SER A 48 -28.94 15.10 -6.16
C SER A 48 -28.38 15.32 -7.56
N CYS A 49 -29.23 15.19 -8.57
CA CYS A 49 -28.86 15.42 -9.95
C CYS A 49 -30.00 16.09 -10.71
N ASN A 50 -29.66 16.91 -11.71
CA ASN A 50 -30.64 17.53 -12.61
C ASN A 50 -31.14 16.59 -13.73
N SER A 51 -30.68 15.33 -13.75
CA SER A 51 -31.20 14.30 -14.65
C SER A 51 -32.29 13.51 -13.95
N GLU A 52 -33.42 13.30 -14.63
CA GLU A 52 -34.60 12.63 -14.08
C GLU A 52 -34.45 11.10 -13.98
N ASP A 53 -33.45 10.51 -14.64
CA ASP A 53 -33.23 9.06 -14.66
C ASP A 53 -31.82 8.73 -14.15
N ILE A 54 -31.80 8.26 -12.89
CA ILE A 54 -30.61 7.84 -12.15
C ILE A 54 -30.82 6.38 -11.72
N LYS A 55 -29.91 5.50 -12.15
CA LYS A 55 -29.90 4.10 -11.75
C LYS A 55 -28.65 3.83 -10.94
N LYS A 56 -28.78 3.01 -9.90
CA LYS A 56 -27.66 2.65 -9.02
C LYS A 56 -27.63 1.13 -8.86
N ASP A 57 -26.42 0.57 -8.99
CA ASP A 57 -26.11 -0.79 -8.56
C ASP A 57 -25.06 -0.75 -7.44
N ASP A 58 -24.53 -1.91 -7.04
CA ASP A 58 -23.58 -2.02 -5.91
C ASP A 58 -22.31 -1.19 -6.09
N ASN A 59 -21.82 -1.02 -7.32
CA ASN A 59 -20.54 -0.37 -7.60
C ASN A 59 -20.62 0.76 -8.61
N PHE A 60 -21.77 1.01 -9.21
CA PHE A 60 -21.93 1.93 -10.31
C PHE A 60 -23.16 2.83 -10.14
N LEU A 61 -23.01 4.05 -10.65
CA LEU A 61 -24.07 5.03 -10.80
C LEU A 61 -24.22 5.31 -12.30
N PHE A 62 -25.44 5.20 -12.82
CA PHE A 62 -25.78 5.49 -14.20
C PHE A 62 -26.67 6.72 -14.23
N ILE A 63 -26.27 7.75 -14.95
CA ILE A 63 -27.02 9.00 -15.06
C ILE A 63 -27.36 9.21 -16.53
N LYS A 64 -28.65 9.40 -16.84
CA LYS A 64 -29.07 9.68 -18.19
C LYS A 64 -28.46 10.99 -18.69
N ASN A 65 -27.86 10.93 -19.86
CA ASN A 65 -27.16 12.02 -20.49
C ASN A 65 -28.14 13.03 -21.09
N ASN A 66 -28.12 14.26 -20.57
CA ASN A 66 -28.88 15.41 -21.06
C ASN A 66 -27.94 16.55 -21.51
N LYS A 67 -26.70 16.23 -21.90
CA LYS A 67 -25.58 17.12 -22.30
C LYS A 67 -24.99 18.00 -21.20
N ASN A 68 -25.78 18.42 -20.21
CA ASN A 68 -25.33 19.22 -19.08
C ASN A 68 -25.85 18.63 -17.78
N ILE A 69 -25.02 17.81 -17.15
CA ILE A 69 -25.36 17.08 -15.93
C ILE A 69 -24.75 17.84 -14.75
N LYS A 70 -25.59 18.13 -13.77
CA LYS A 70 -25.18 18.71 -12.49
C LYS A 70 -25.44 17.67 -11.41
N ILE A 71 -24.41 17.34 -10.65
CA ILE A 71 -24.46 16.37 -9.56
C ILE A 71 -24.01 17.10 -8.29
N SER A 72 -24.78 17.00 -7.21
CA SER A 72 -24.37 17.49 -5.90
C SER A 72 -24.38 16.34 -4.92
N TYR A 73 -23.31 16.17 -4.15
CA TYR A 73 -23.19 15.12 -3.14
C TYR A 73 -22.38 15.57 -1.94
N LYS A 74 -22.56 14.87 -0.82
CA LYS A 74 -21.83 15.10 0.43
C LYS A 74 -20.96 13.91 0.77
N ILE A 75 -19.81 14.18 1.38
CA ILE A 75 -18.83 13.19 1.79
C ILE A 75 -18.39 13.49 3.22
N LYS A 76 -18.35 12.45 4.05
CA LYS A 76 -17.76 12.53 5.38
C LYS A 76 -16.27 12.23 5.30
N ILE A 77 -15.46 13.18 5.72
CA ILE A 77 -14.00 13.10 5.77
C ILE A 77 -13.56 12.68 7.18
N GLY A 78 -12.40 12.00 7.26
CA GLY A 78 -11.85 11.51 8.52
C GLY A 78 -12.46 10.20 8.98
N ASN A 79 -12.91 9.35 8.06
CA ASN A 79 -13.28 7.98 8.41
C ASN A 79 -12.03 7.24 8.90
N PHE A 80 -12.17 6.47 9.97
CA PHE A 80 -11.08 5.70 10.54
C PHE A 80 -10.68 4.57 9.58
N GLY A 81 -9.40 4.50 9.22
CA GLY A 81 -8.78 3.46 8.42
C GLY A 81 -7.62 2.79 9.16
N LYS A 82 -6.95 1.84 8.49
CA LYS A 82 -5.85 1.02 9.05
C LYS A 82 -4.73 1.83 9.71
N HIS A 83 -4.38 2.97 9.13
CA HIS A 83 -3.26 3.80 9.54
C HIS A 83 -3.68 5.15 10.13
N GLY A 84 -4.96 5.29 10.53
CA GLY A 84 -5.52 6.53 11.07
C GLY A 84 -6.72 7.06 10.27
N HIS A 85 -7.09 8.30 10.53
CA HIS A 85 -8.15 9.00 9.81
C HIS A 85 -7.73 9.32 8.38
N LYS A 86 -8.60 8.99 7.43
CA LYS A 86 -8.42 9.41 6.05
C LYS A 86 -8.95 10.84 5.88
N GLY A 87 -8.03 11.79 5.98
CA GLY A 87 -8.30 13.22 5.99
C GLY A 87 -8.84 13.79 7.30
N THR A 88 -9.07 15.10 7.30
CA THR A 88 -9.63 15.90 8.38
C THR A 88 -10.31 17.17 7.86
N ILE A 89 -11.20 17.74 8.68
CA ILE A 89 -11.75 19.09 8.50
C ILE A 89 -11.81 19.77 9.86
N SER A 90 -11.26 20.97 9.92
CA SER A 90 -11.26 21.88 11.06
C SER A 90 -11.23 23.33 10.56
N ASP A 91 -11.28 24.31 11.48
CA ASP A 91 -11.28 25.74 11.13
C ASP A 91 -9.98 26.19 10.43
N ASP A 92 -8.87 25.54 10.76
CA ASP A 92 -7.51 25.92 10.34
C ASP A 92 -6.80 24.87 9.48
N LEU A 93 -7.40 23.68 9.32
CA LEU A 93 -6.89 22.61 8.46
C LEU A 93 -8.02 21.83 7.77
N ILE A 94 -7.90 21.67 6.46
CA ILE A 94 -8.69 20.76 5.64
C ILE A 94 -7.70 19.87 4.89
N ALA A 95 -7.80 18.56 5.04
CA ALA A 95 -6.93 17.61 4.36
C ALA A 95 -7.72 16.40 3.91
N PHE A 96 -7.56 15.95 2.66
CA PHE A 96 -8.19 14.72 2.17
C PHE A 96 -7.47 14.20 0.93
N SER A 97 -7.73 12.93 0.59
CA SER A 97 -7.24 12.30 -0.63
C SER A 97 -8.27 12.37 -1.74
N GLY A 98 -7.82 12.52 -2.99
CA GLY A 98 -8.72 12.64 -4.14
C GLY A 98 -9.63 11.42 -4.35
N ASP A 99 -9.16 10.23 -4.02
CA ASP A 99 -9.89 8.95 -4.13
C ASP A 99 -11.05 8.82 -3.15
N GLU A 100 -11.09 9.66 -2.12
CA GLU A 100 -12.21 9.76 -1.19
C GLU A 100 -13.27 10.78 -1.62
N VAL A 101 -12.92 11.70 -2.53
CA VAL A 101 -13.73 12.89 -2.80
C VAL A 101 -14.26 12.96 -4.24
N PHE A 102 -13.48 12.57 -5.24
CA PHE A 102 -13.86 12.82 -6.63
C PHE A 102 -14.59 11.63 -7.26
N LEU A 103 -15.79 11.91 -7.77
CA LEU A 103 -16.57 11.00 -8.60
C LEU A 103 -16.23 11.22 -10.10
N PHE A 104 -15.63 10.22 -10.75
CA PHE A 104 -15.28 10.25 -12.17
C PHE A 104 -16.07 9.25 -13.02
N PRO A 105 -16.47 9.60 -14.25
CA PRO A 105 -16.98 8.64 -15.22
C PRO A 105 -15.97 7.53 -15.52
N ILE A 106 -16.43 6.31 -15.80
CA ILE A 106 -15.56 5.18 -16.16
C ILE A 106 -14.70 5.51 -17.38
N GLU A 107 -15.26 6.24 -18.34
CA GLU A 107 -14.52 6.65 -19.53
C GLU A 107 -13.32 7.53 -19.18
N VAL A 108 -13.44 8.38 -18.15
CA VAL A 108 -12.33 9.19 -17.64
C VAL A 108 -11.27 8.33 -16.96
N LEU A 109 -11.69 7.34 -16.17
CA LEU A 109 -10.80 6.37 -15.50
C LEU A 109 -10.09 5.41 -16.47
N SER A 110 -10.56 5.36 -17.72
CA SER A 110 -10.12 4.47 -18.80
C SER A 110 -9.53 5.21 -19.99
N ILE A 111 -9.23 6.51 -19.84
CA ILE A 111 -8.51 7.28 -20.86
C ILE A 111 -7.18 6.60 -21.19
N ASP A 112 -6.75 6.76 -22.43
CA ASP A 112 -5.49 6.25 -22.93
C ASP A 112 -4.30 6.86 -22.16
N ASP A 113 -3.30 6.04 -21.88
CA ASP A 113 -2.09 6.45 -21.16
C ASP A 113 -0.97 6.93 -22.11
N LYS A 114 -1.12 6.72 -23.42
CA LYS A 114 -0.16 7.02 -24.48
C LYS A 114 -0.57 8.20 -25.36
N LYS A 115 -1.85 8.58 -25.37
CA LYS A 115 -2.36 9.74 -26.12
C LYS A 115 -3.21 10.65 -25.24
N GLU A 116 -3.18 11.95 -25.56
CA GLU A 116 -4.11 12.91 -24.95
C GLU A 116 -5.54 12.49 -25.22
N SER A 117 -6.42 12.79 -24.26
CA SER A 117 -7.82 12.51 -24.46
C SER A 117 -8.40 13.38 -25.58
N ASP A 118 -8.82 12.73 -26.66
CA ASP A 118 -9.56 13.40 -27.74
C ASP A 118 -10.96 13.84 -27.29
N PHE A 119 -11.49 13.28 -26.20
CA PHE A 119 -12.82 13.61 -25.68
C PHE A 119 -12.79 14.43 -24.39
N LEU A 120 -11.96 14.11 -23.39
CA LEU A 120 -11.88 14.88 -22.15
C LEU A 120 -11.03 16.12 -22.38
N LYS A 121 -11.68 17.28 -22.46
CA LYS A 121 -11.04 18.55 -22.77
C LYS A 121 -10.51 19.28 -21.55
N GLU A 122 -11.21 19.17 -20.42
CA GLU A 122 -10.86 19.91 -19.22
C GLU A 122 -11.41 19.26 -17.96
N ILE A 123 -10.60 19.26 -16.90
CA ILE A 123 -11.05 19.09 -15.51
C ILE A 123 -10.63 20.36 -14.75
N LYS A 124 -11.59 21.00 -14.09
CA LYS A 124 -11.36 22.14 -13.20
C LYS A 124 -11.91 21.83 -11.81
N ILE A 125 -11.14 22.13 -10.77
CA ILE A 125 -11.54 21.94 -9.37
C ILE A 125 -11.40 23.30 -8.67
N LYS A 126 -12.51 23.84 -8.21
CA LYS A 126 -12.59 25.10 -7.47
C LYS A 126 -12.76 24.82 -5.98
N TYR A 127 -12.04 25.59 -5.17
CA TYR A 127 -12.02 25.47 -3.72
C TYR A 127 -12.69 26.70 -3.09
N ASP A 128 -13.90 26.53 -2.55
CA ASP A 128 -14.61 27.55 -1.77
C ASP A 128 -14.34 27.36 -0.27
N PHE A 129 -13.06 27.51 0.08
CA PHE A 129 -12.55 27.41 1.45
C PHE A 129 -12.04 28.77 1.92
N ASN A 130 -11.68 28.86 3.20
CA ASN A 130 -11.18 30.09 3.79
C ASN A 130 -9.93 30.61 3.04
N LYS A 131 -10.04 31.81 2.46
CA LYS A 131 -8.99 32.45 1.64
C LYS A 131 -7.69 32.74 2.40
N ASN A 132 -7.72 32.70 3.74
CA ASN A 132 -6.54 32.89 4.58
C ASN A 132 -5.70 31.61 4.73
N LEU A 133 -6.17 30.46 4.22
CA LEU A 133 -5.42 29.21 4.23
C LEU A 133 -4.59 29.09 2.95
N SER A 134 -3.39 28.55 3.09
CA SER A 134 -2.54 28.18 1.96
C SER A 134 -3.03 26.86 1.36
N SER A 135 -3.10 26.79 0.03
CA SER A 135 -3.52 25.61 -0.73
C SER A 135 -2.29 24.85 -1.24
N ILE A 136 -2.17 23.57 -0.87
CA ILE A 136 -1.18 22.62 -1.40
C ILE A 136 -1.97 21.47 -2.04
N VAL A 137 -2.18 21.59 -3.35
CA VAL A 137 -3.06 20.74 -4.15
C VAL A 137 -2.46 20.47 -5.53
N PRO A 138 -2.78 19.37 -6.22
CA PRO A 138 -2.19 19.06 -7.51
C PRO A 138 -2.67 20.04 -8.59
N PHE A 139 -1.83 20.37 -9.57
CA PHE A 139 -2.15 21.25 -10.71
C PHE A 139 -2.69 22.64 -10.33
N TYR A 140 -2.24 23.19 -9.20
CA TYR A 140 -2.76 24.43 -8.65
C TYR A 140 -2.38 25.67 -9.47
N SER A 141 -3.38 26.52 -9.75
CA SER A 141 -3.23 27.87 -10.26
C SER A 141 -3.59 28.88 -9.17
N LYS A 142 -2.60 29.65 -8.71
CA LYS A 142 -2.78 30.68 -7.67
C LYS A 142 -3.71 31.82 -8.12
N GLU A 143 -3.67 32.20 -9.39
CA GLU A 143 -4.44 33.33 -9.93
C GLU A 143 -5.95 33.07 -9.85
N GLU A 144 -6.37 31.83 -10.08
CA GLU A 144 -7.77 31.44 -10.09
C GLU A 144 -8.21 30.71 -8.82
N ASN A 145 -7.28 30.35 -7.93
CA ASN A 145 -7.50 29.45 -6.78
C ASN A 145 -8.20 28.15 -7.20
N VAL A 146 -7.69 27.51 -8.25
CA VAL A 146 -8.24 26.28 -8.81
C VAL A 146 -7.14 25.29 -9.19
N SER A 147 -7.49 24.01 -9.23
CA SER A 147 -6.70 23.03 -9.99
C SER A 147 -7.27 22.89 -11.38
N ILE A 148 -6.43 22.90 -12.42
CA ILE A 148 -6.89 22.81 -13.81
C ILE A 148 -5.99 21.91 -14.64
N ILE A 149 -6.62 21.02 -15.42
CA ILE A 149 -5.93 20.16 -16.38
C ILE A 149 -6.69 20.23 -17.70
N ARG A 150 -5.97 20.43 -18.80
CA ARG A 150 -6.51 20.44 -20.16
C ARG A 150 -6.00 19.24 -20.94
N ASN A 151 -6.88 18.62 -21.72
CA ASN A 151 -6.62 17.41 -22.51
C ASN A 151 -5.78 16.36 -21.76
N PRO A 152 -6.23 15.89 -20.57
CA PRO A 152 -5.42 15.01 -19.73
C PRO A 152 -5.12 13.66 -20.39
N TYR A 153 -3.97 13.10 -20.02
CA TYR A 153 -3.65 11.67 -20.13
C TYR A 153 -4.16 10.93 -18.90
N TRP A 154 -4.20 9.60 -18.96
CA TRP A 154 -4.51 8.75 -17.81
C TRP A 154 -3.73 9.11 -16.52
N HIS A 155 -2.41 9.33 -16.61
CA HIS A 155 -1.58 9.60 -15.43
C HIS A 155 -1.93 10.93 -14.73
N HIS A 156 -2.55 11.89 -15.43
CA HIS A 156 -3.06 13.10 -14.79
C HIS A 156 -4.31 12.81 -13.95
N ILE A 157 -5.19 11.91 -14.43
CA ILE A 157 -6.36 11.45 -13.68
C ILE A 157 -5.91 10.65 -12.46
N TYR A 158 -4.92 9.77 -12.64
CA TYR A 158 -4.31 9.03 -11.54
C TYR A 158 -3.73 9.98 -10.48
N GLU A 159 -3.02 11.03 -10.89
CA GLU A 159 -2.50 12.04 -9.96
C GLU A 159 -3.60 12.76 -9.18
N LEU A 160 -4.69 13.18 -9.85
CA LEU A 160 -5.82 13.82 -9.17
C LEU A 160 -6.46 12.91 -8.11
N ILE A 161 -6.51 11.61 -8.37
CA ILE A 161 -7.11 10.60 -7.48
C ILE A 161 -6.18 10.32 -6.29
N LYS A 162 -4.88 10.19 -6.50
CA LYS A 162 -3.94 9.76 -5.45
C LYS A 162 -3.38 10.89 -4.61
N SER A 163 -3.36 12.11 -5.15
CA SER A 163 -2.74 13.25 -4.47
C SER A 163 -3.51 13.71 -3.25
N PRO A 164 -2.79 14.28 -2.26
CA PRO A 164 -3.40 15.05 -1.20
C PRO A 164 -3.91 16.41 -1.66
N TYR A 165 -5.00 16.83 -1.02
CA TYR A 165 -5.56 18.17 -1.12
C TYR A 165 -5.57 18.76 0.27
N VAL A 166 -4.63 19.68 0.54
CA VAL A 166 -4.43 20.25 1.88
C VAL A 166 -4.55 21.76 1.86
N PHE A 167 -5.32 22.29 2.80
CA PHE A 167 -5.53 23.70 3.04
C PHE A 167 -5.26 23.99 4.50
N GLY A 168 -4.29 24.85 4.80
CA GLY A 168 -3.90 25.11 6.18
C GLY A 168 -2.95 26.28 6.35
N LYS A 169 -2.43 26.45 7.55
CA LYS A 169 -1.36 27.40 7.85
C LYS A 169 -0.10 26.60 8.15
N PHE A 170 0.91 26.74 7.29
CA PHE A 170 2.10 25.91 7.36
C PHE A 170 3.34 26.73 7.71
N LYS A 171 4.29 26.07 8.37
CA LYS A 171 5.69 26.48 8.38
C LYS A 171 6.39 25.84 7.19
N ASP A 172 7.00 26.68 6.35
CA ASP A 172 7.56 26.26 5.07
C ASP A 172 9.09 26.08 5.18
N TYR A 173 9.58 24.91 4.77
CA TYR A 173 10.99 24.61 4.65
C TYR A 173 11.32 24.33 3.19
N ASN A 174 11.97 25.30 2.54
CA ASN A 174 12.33 25.21 1.13
C ASN A 174 13.76 24.66 0.97
N LEU A 175 13.88 23.41 0.53
CA LEU A 175 15.15 22.73 0.30
C LEU A 175 15.48 22.74 -1.21
N LYS A 176 15.78 23.94 -1.72
CA LYS A 176 16.13 24.20 -3.13
C LYS A 176 17.60 24.59 -3.24
N LYS A 177 18.49 23.60 -3.21
CA LYS A 177 19.92 23.77 -3.49
C LYS A 177 20.43 22.57 -4.28
N ASP A 178 21.42 22.80 -5.13
CA ASP A 178 22.08 21.77 -5.95
C ASP A 178 21.08 20.97 -6.80
N ASN A 179 20.98 19.66 -6.54
CA ASN A 179 20.10 18.70 -7.24
C ASN A 179 18.74 18.50 -6.54
N LEU A 180 18.38 19.36 -5.59
CA LEU A 180 17.18 19.27 -4.76
C LEU A 180 16.10 20.24 -5.22
N ASN A 181 14.85 19.78 -5.21
CA ASN A 181 13.67 20.61 -5.41
C ASN A 181 12.54 20.12 -4.51
N LEU A 182 12.80 20.16 -3.21
CA LEU A 182 11.92 19.63 -2.18
C LEU A 182 11.39 20.78 -1.31
N ASN A 183 10.07 20.83 -1.08
CA ASN A 183 9.50 21.67 -0.04
C ASN A 183 8.86 20.79 1.03
N ILE A 184 8.98 21.21 2.27
CA ILE A 184 8.32 20.57 3.41
C ILE A 184 7.42 21.61 4.07
N TYR A 185 6.14 21.27 4.21
CA TYR A 185 5.13 22.09 4.84
C TYR A 185 4.72 21.42 6.14
N ASN A 186 4.93 22.11 7.26
CA ASN A 186 4.59 21.57 8.57
C ASN A 186 3.34 22.28 9.12
N ASP A 187 2.31 21.50 9.40
CA ASP A 187 1.07 21.95 10.04
C ASP A 187 1.18 21.94 11.58
N ASN A 188 2.23 21.35 12.15
CA ASN A 188 2.46 21.40 13.58
C ASN A 188 2.98 22.77 14.04
N GLU A 189 2.62 23.17 15.25
CA GLU A 189 3.13 24.40 15.86
C GLU A 189 4.64 24.33 16.12
N GLU A 190 5.17 23.15 16.42
CA GLU A 190 6.59 22.95 16.67
C GLU A 190 7.39 22.96 15.35
N SER A 191 8.58 23.58 15.38
CA SER A 191 9.48 23.55 14.22
C SER A 191 10.11 22.16 14.06
N ILE A 192 10.28 21.73 12.82
CA ILE A 192 11.07 20.53 12.50
C ILE A 192 12.54 20.83 12.77
N ASN A 193 13.20 19.95 13.51
CA ASN A 193 14.63 20.08 13.79
C ASN A 193 15.47 19.83 12.52
N GLU A 194 16.71 20.31 12.52
CA GLU A 194 17.59 20.21 11.34
C GLU A 194 17.97 18.76 11.01
N GLU A 195 18.12 17.91 12.03
CA GLU A 195 18.42 16.49 11.87
C GLU A 195 17.36 15.76 11.03
N VAL A 196 16.07 15.96 11.34
CA VAL A 196 14.95 15.38 10.60
C VAL A 196 14.87 15.95 9.19
N LEU A 197 15.04 17.27 9.02
CA LEU A 197 15.06 17.88 7.69
C LEU A 197 16.17 17.29 6.80
N ASN A 198 17.35 17.05 7.39
CA ASN A 198 18.45 16.38 6.71
C ASN A 198 18.11 14.92 6.39
N GLY A 199 17.50 14.17 7.31
CA GLY A 199 17.05 12.80 7.03
C GLY A 199 16.05 12.71 5.87
N ILE A 200 15.06 13.61 5.82
CA ILE A 200 14.09 13.67 4.69
C ILE A 200 14.82 14.01 3.39
N LYS A 201 15.78 14.94 3.43
CA LYS A 201 16.63 15.28 2.28
C LYS A 201 17.48 14.10 1.82
N ASP A 202 18.03 13.31 2.73
CA ASP A 202 18.86 12.14 2.42
C ASP A 202 18.03 11.08 1.68
N LEU A 203 16.82 10.78 2.16
CA LEU A 203 15.88 9.87 1.46
C LEU A 203 15.50 10.39 0.07
N TYR A 204 15.16 11.68 -0.04
CA TYR A 204 14.88 12.28 -1.35
C TYR A 204 16.08 12.15 -2.29
N SER A 205 17.30 12.37 -1.79
CA SER A 205 18.55 12.30 -2.57
C SER A 205 18.87 10.87 -3.01
N TYR A 206 18.58 9.88 -2.17
CA TYR A 206 18.65 8.47 -2.51
C TYR A 206 17.77 8.17 -3.74
N TYR A 207 16.50 8.58 -3.72
CA TYR A 207 15.59 8.35 -4.84
C TYR A 207 15.92 9.16 -6.10
N CYS A 208 16.41 10.40 -5.96
CA CYS A 208 16.97 11.14 -7.09
C CYS A 208 18.07 10.36 -7.81
N SER A 209 18.96 9.72 -7.06
CA SER A 209 20.08 8.95 -7.58
C SER A 209 19.59 7.64 -8.20
N LEU A 210 18.73 6.89 -7.48
CA LEU A 210 18.16 5.62 -7.92
C LEU A 210 17.40 5.75 -9.25
N PHE A 211 16.59 6.81 -9.41
CA PHE A 211 15.79 7.04 -10.61
C PHE A 211 16.47 7.94 -11.66
N ASN A 212 17.70 8.40 -11.39
CA ASN A 212 18.41 9.38 -12.21
C ASN A 212 17.50 10.60 -12.58
N THR A 213 16.90 11.21 -11.56
CA THR A 213 15.94 12.31 -11.69
C THR A 213 16.23 13.44 -10.70
N TYR A 214 17.29 14.18 -10.97
CA TYR A 214 17.66 15.33 -10.16
C TYR A 214 16.69 16.49 -10.35
N LYS A 215 16.49 17.30 -9.30
CA LYS A 215 15.60 18.49 -9.26
C LYS A 215 14.11 18.19 -9.51
N LYS A 216 13.68 16.95 -9.35
CA LYS A 216 12.26 16.59 -9.35
C LYS A 216 11.55 17.36 -8.25
N HIS A 217 10.51 18.11 -8.61
CA HIS A 217 9.71 18.80 -7.61
C HIS A 217 8.90 17.81 -6.76
N ILE A 218 9.00 17.92 -5.43
CA ILE A 218 8.15 17.24 -4.46
C ILE A 218 7.79 18.21 -3.33
N ASP A 219 6.52 18.21 -2.94
CA ASP A 219 6.06 18.81 -1.69
C ASP A 219 5.67 17.71 -0.70
N ILE A 220 6.23 17.76 0.51
CA ILE A 220 5.86 16.89 1.63
C ILE A 220 5.09 17.74 2.64
N ILE A 221 3.87 17.33 2.97
CA ILE A 221 3.03 17.96 3.98
C ILE A 221 3.00 17.07 5.22
N ILE A 222 3.61 17.56 6.30
CA ILE A 222 3.61 16.92 7.62
C ILE A 222 2.41 17.45 8.39
N LEU A 223 1.42 16.58 8.58
CA LEU A 223 0.16 16.91 9.26
C LEU A 223 0.28 16.66 10.77
N ARG A 224 -0.50 17.41 11.57
CA ARG A 224 -0.67 17.12 12.99
C ARG A 224 -1.41 15.79 13.23
N LYS A 225 -1.45 15.33 14.49
CA LYS A 225 -2.39 14.28 14.94
C LYS A 225 -3.78 14.87 15.20
N GLU A 226 -4.81 14.07 15.03
CA GLU A 226 -6.18 14.43 15.42
C GLU A 226 -6.30 14.61 16.95
N LYS A 227 -7.41 15.19 17.39
CA LYS A 227 -7.69 15.42 18.82
C LYS A 227 -7.73 14.14 19.65
N ASP A 228 -8.05 13.00 19.01
CA ASP A 228 -8.02 11.66 19.61
C ASP A 228 -6.66 10.96 19.47
N ASN A 229 -5.62 11.72 19.10
CA ASN A 229 -4.23 11.29 18.92
C ASN A 229 -4.01 10.31 17.76
N ASN A 230 -4.99 10.17 16.86
CA ASN A 230 -4.85 9.36 15.66
C ASN A 230 -4.16 10.12 14.52
N TYR A 231 -3.56 9.36 13.61
CA TYR A 231 -2.88 9.90 12.43
C TYR A 231 -3.88 10.41 11.40
N ILE A 232 -3.46 11.37 10.59
CA ILE A 232 -4.18 11.92 9.44
C ILE A 232 -3.45 11.51 8.17
N LEU A 233 -4.18 10.94 7.22
CA LEU A 233 -3.65 10.52 5.92
C LEU A 233 -4.41 11.28 4.85
N SER A 234 -3.74 12.17 4.11
CA SER A 234 -4.39 12.94 3.05
C SER A 234 -4.04 12.46 1.65
N GLY A 235 -3.15 11.49 1.48
CA GLY A 235 -2.84 10.92 0.17
C GLY A 235 -1.37 11.08 -0.23
N SER A 236 -1.01 10.44 -1.34
CA SER A 236 0.35 10.44 -1.88
C SER A 236 0.29 10.33 -3.39
N GLY A 237 0.57 11.43 -4.07
CA GLY A 237 0.68 11.50 -5.51
C GLY A 237 2.13 11.60 -5.97
N LYS A 238 2.29 11.77 -7.27
CA LYS A 238 3.54 11.99 -7.97
C LYS A 238 4.32 13.17 -7.42
N ASN A 239 3.69 14.30 -7.09
CA ASN A 239 4.42 15.50 -6.62
C ASN A 239 4.11 15.90 -5.19
N LEU A 240 3.09 15.32 -4.56
CA LEU A 240 2.58 15.75 -3.27
C LEU A 240 2.40 14.55 -2.34
N ILE A 241 2.94 14.62 -1.13
CA ILE A 241 2.81 13.56 -0.11
C ILE A 241 2.27 14.19 1.16
N GLY A 242 1.13 13.73 1.69
CA GLY A 242 0.50 14.32 2.86
C GLY A 242 0.08 13.29 3.91
N SER A 243 0.67 13.38 5.10
CA SER A 243 0.44 12.45 6.20
C SER A 243 0.93 13.04 7.52
N THR A 244 0.35 12.60 8.63
CA THR A 244 1.02 12.68 9.93
C THR A 244 2.31 11.87 9.89
N PHE A 245 3.33 12.36 10.58
CA PHE A 245 4.66 11.77 10.60
C PHE A 245 5.30 11.97 11.98
N ASP A 246 5.57 10.88 12.67
CA ASP A 246 6.27 10.85 13.95
C ASP A 246 7.76 10.59 13.71
N PHE A 247 8.59 11.59 14.02
CA PHE A 247 10.02 11.60 13.73
C PHE A 247 10.79 10.50 14.46
N ASP A 248 10.24 9.95 15.54
CA ASP A 248 10.87 8.95 16.39
C ASP A 248 10.42 7.52 16.04
N ASN A 249 9.51 7.38 15.06
CA ASN A 249 8.93 6.11 14.66
C ASN A 249 9.57 5.60 13.35
N LEU A 250 10.30 4.49 13.42
CA LEU A 250 10.89 3.82 12.25
C LEU A 250 9.87 3.55 11.14
N ARG A 251 8.64 3.15 11.50
CA ARG A 251 7.60 2.83 10.51
C ARG A 251 7.18 4.04 9.70
N ASP A 252 7.19 5.23 10.29
CA ASP A 252 6.81 6.44 9.59
C ASP A 252 7.86 6.81 8.55
N TRP A 253 9.16 6.67 8.88
CA TRP A 253 10.26 6.83 7.94
C TRP A 253 10.19 5.82 6.78
N GLN A 254 9.90 4.56 7.06
CA GLN A 254 9.63 3.54 6.05
C GLN A 254 8.47 3.97 5.13
N LEU A 255 7.32 4.38 5.69
CA LEU A 255 6.16 4.81 4.92
C LEU A 255 6.44 6.07 4.07
N LEU A 256 7.24 7.01 4.57
CA LEU A 256 7.68 8.15 3.76
C LEU A 256 8.56 7.68 2.60
N SER A 257 9.50 6.78 2.85
CA SER A 257 10.36 6.20 1.82
C SER A 257 9.55 5.48 0.74
N HIS A 258 8.58 4.67 1.14
CA HIS A 258 7.62 4.01 0.26
C HIS A 258 6.89 5.00 -0.67
N ARG A 259 6.37 6.08 -0.09
CA ARG A 259 5.65 7.13 -0.83
C ARG A 259 6.58 7.91 -1.76
N LEU A 260 7.82 8.14 -1.35
CA LEU A 260 8.85 8.72 -2.22
C LEU A 260 9.15 7.80 -3.41
N PHE A 261 9.30 6.49 -3.20
CA PHE A 261 9.46 5.54 -4.31
C PHE A 261 8.33 5.70 -5.34
N HIS A 262 7.06 5.69 -4.92
CA HIS A 262 5.92 5.91 -5.83
C HIS A 262 5.96 7.29 -6.50
N SER A 263 6.30 8.35 -5.76
CA SER A 263 6.44 9.70 -6.33
C SER A 263 7.42 9.75 -7.51
N PHE A 264 8.57 9.06 -7.40
CA PHE A 264 9.56 8.95 -8.47
C PHE A 264 9.12 7.96 -9.58
N MET A 265 8.54 6.82 -9.21
CA MET A 265 8.02 5.82 -10.14
C MET A 265 6.93 6.41 -11.04
N ASP A 266 5.91 7.03 -10.47
CA ASP A 266 4.78 7.67 -11.18
C ASP A 266 5.25 8.85 -12.06
N SER A 267 6.39 9.44 -11.71
CA SER A 267 7.00 10.49 -12.52
C SER A 267 7.61 9.96 -13.81
N LYS A 268 8.25 8.80 -13.74
CA LYS A 268 8.97 8.16 -14.86
C LYS A 268 8.06 7.24 -15.67
N ILE A 269 7.22 6.46 -15.00
CA ILE A 269 6.40 5.40 -15.57
C ILE A 269 4.95 5.87 -15.57
N LYS A 270 4.51 6.41 -16.71
CA LYS A 270 3.17 6.98 -16.90
C LYS A 270 2.13 5.99 -17.44
N VAL A 271 2.51 4.73 -17.60
CA VAL A 271 1.72 3.65 -18.21
C VAL A 271 0.97 2.90 -17.14
N LYS A 272 -0.33 2.67 -17.34
CA LYS A 272 -1.26 2.12 -16.35
C LYS A 272 -0.89 0.71 -15.86
N ASP A 273 -0.18 -0.05 -16.69
CA ASP A 273 0.12 -1.46 -16.47
C ASP A 273 0.99 -1.71 -15.22
N PHE A 274 1.74 -0.70 -14.76
CA PHE A 274 2.52 -0.77 -13.51
C PHE A 274 1.78 -0.26 -12.28
N HIS A 275 0.58 0.32 -12.47
CA HIS A 275 -0.22 0.95 -11.41
C HIS A 275 -1.52 0.18 -11.13
N ARG A 276 -1.72 -0.94 -11.81
CA ARG A 276 -2.92 -1.78 -11.71
C ARG A 276 -2.55 -3.26 -11.86
N PRO A 277 -3.31 -4.17 -11.22
CA PRO A 277 -3.19 -5.59 -11.50
C PRO A 277 -3.31 -5.87 -13.00
N PRO A 278 -2.57 -6.87 -13.54
CA PRO A 278 -1.86 -7.92 -12.80
C PRO A 278 -0.36 -7.68 -12.53
N ASN A 279 0.19 -6.48 -12.79
CA ASN A 279 1.62 -6.21 -12.54
C ASN A 279 1.88 -5.28 -11.34
N LEU A 280 0.84 -4.89 -10.61
CA LEU A 280 0.97 -3.98 -9.48
C LEU A 280 1.82 -4.60 -8.36
N TRP A 281 1.78 -5.93 -8.19
CA TRP A 281 2.58 -6.63 -7.20
C TRP A 281 4.09 -6.36 -7.34
N ILE A 282 4.59 -6.10 -8.55
CA ILE A 282 6.01 -5.80 -8.79
C ILE A 282 6.33 -4.39 -8.31
N THR A 283 5.46 -3.43 -8.63
CA THR A 283 5.62 -2.04 -8.20
C THR A 283 5.57 -1.95 -6.68
N GLU A 284 4.59 -2.58 -6.03
CA GLU A 284 4.47 -2.60 -4.56
C GLU A 284 5.60 -3.41 -3.90
N GLY A 285 6.05 -4.49 -4.55
CA GLY A 285 7.21 -5.26 -4.12
C GLY A 285 8.51 -4.45 -4.16
N LEU A 286 8.73 -3.69 -5.24
CA LEU A 286 9.87 -2.75 -5.35
C LEU A 286 9.74 -1.62 -4.33
N ALA A 287 8.55 -1.04 -4.16
CA ALA A 287 8.31 0.02 -3.20
C ALA A 287 8.64 -0.45 -1.78
N THR A 288 8.19 -1.63 -1.38
CA THR A 288 8.47 -2.23 -0.07
C THR A 288 9.93 -2.67 0.08
N TYR A 289 10.58 -3.10 -1.01
CA TYR A 289 12.02 -3.38 -1.01
C TYR A 289 12.84 -2.11 -0.73
N TYR A 290 12.64 -1.06 -1.53
CA TYR A 290 13.37 0.19 -1.38
C TYR A 290 12.96 0.98 -0.14
N GLU A 291 11.73 0.82 0.35
CA GLU A 291 11.29 1.33 1.64
C GLU A 291 12.23 0.94 2.78
N ASN A 292 12.85 -0.24 2.73
CA ASN A 292 13.77 -0.69 3.77
C ASN A 292 15.22 -0.33 3.44
N ILE A 293 15.65 -0.53 2.19
CA ILE A 293 17.03 -0.26 1.78
C ILE A 293 17.37 1.24 1.81
N ALA A 294 16.43 2.11 1.45
CA ALA A 294 16.69 3.55 1.37
C ALA A 294 16.98 4.18 2.74
N LEU A 295 16.48 3.59 3.84
CA LEU A 295 16.74 4.12 5.19
C LEU A 295 18.22 4.03 5.59
N GLU A 296 19.00 3.17 4.94
CA GLU A 296 20.46 3.11 5.12
C GLU A 296 21.17 4.39 4.66
N SER A 297 20.50 5.23 3.85
CA SER A 297 21.01 6.53 3.43
C SER A 297 20.84 7.61 4.50
N LEU A 298 20.09 7.36 5.58
CA LEU A 298 19.94 8.32 6.67
C LEU A 298 21.27 8.54 7.39
N ASN A 299 21.44 9.73 7.97
CA ASN A 299 22.60 10.03 8.80
C ASN A 299 22.70 9.08 10.02
N GLU A 300 23.92 8.87 10.52
CA GLU A 300 24.20 7.91 11.61
C GLU A 300 23.41 8.18 12.90
N THR A 301 23.08 9.44 13.20
CA THR A 301 22.34 9.79 14.41
C THR A 301 20.91 9.29 14.32
N LEU A 302 20.23 9.54 13.19
CA LEU A 302 18.91 9.01 12.90
C LEU A 302 18.92 7.48 12.79
N LYS A 303 19.90 6.89 12.12
CA LYS A 303 20.00 5.43 12.01
C LYS A 303 20.10 4.76 13.37
N PHE A 304 20.93 5.30 14.27
CA PHE A 304 21.06 4.82 15.63
C PHE A 304 19.75 4.98 16.43
N LYS A 305 19.14 6.17 16.37
CA LYS A 305 17.91 6.48 17.09
C LYS A 305 16.73 5.60 16.66
N LEU A 306 16.57 5.41 15.35
CA LEU A 306 15.50 4.63 14.75
C LEU A 306 15.80 3.12 14.70
N LYS A 307 17.03 2.72 15.04
CA LYS A 307 17.55 1.36 14.94
C LYS A 307 17.38 0.80 13.53
N VAL A 308 17.80 1.58 12.53
CA VAL A 308 17.75 1.17 11.11
C VAL A 308 18.67 -0.05 10.92
N ASP A 309 18.10 -1.12 10.37
CA ASP A 309 18.80 -2.33 9.98
C ASP A 309 17.98 -3.04 8.90
N SER A 310 18.28 -2.73 7.64
CA SER A 310 17.52 -3.25 6.49
C SER A 310 17.56 -4.78 6.39
N ASP A 311 18.69 -5.40 6.69
CA ASP A 311 18.82 -6.86 6.71
C ASP A 311 17.91 -7.48 7.78
N TYR A 312 17.76 -6.82 8.93
CA TYR A 312 16.84 -7.28 9.97
C TYR A 312 15.39 -7.19 9.55
N GLU A 313 15.00 -6.11 8.88
CA GLU A 313 13.64 -5.93 8.38
C GLU A 313 13.28 -7.05 7.41
N PHE A 314 14.19 -7.42 6.48
CA PHE A 314 13.95 -8.54 5.59
C PHE A 314 13.95 -9.90 6.30
N LEU A 315 14.76 -10.09 7.34
CA LEU A 315 14.67 -11.27 8.20
C LEU A 315 13.27 -11.40 8.84
N LYS A 316 12.72 -10.31 9.39
CA LYS A 316 11.35 -10.30 9.94
C LYS A 316 10.30 -10.60 8.87
N ILE A 317 10.38 -9.96 7.70
CA ILE A 317 9.46 -10.22 6.58
C ILE A 317 9.54 -11.70 6.15
N TYR A 318 10.74 -12.29 6.08
CA TYR A 318 10.89 -13.70 5.72
C TYR A 318 10.34 -14.66 6.79
N LYS A 319 10.49 -14.34 8.09
CA LYS A 319 9.83 -15.11 9.17
C LYS A 319 8.30 -15.05 9.07
N ARG A 320 7.72 -13.87 8.81
CA ARG A 320 6.27 -13.71 8.54
C ARG A 320 5.84 -14.55 7.34
N TYR A 321 6.59 -14.47 6.24
CA TYR A 321 6.35 -15.24 5.03
C TYR A 321 6.31 -16.75 5.32
N LEU A 322 7.33 -17.30 5.98
CA LEU A 322 7.39 -18.73 6.32
C LEU A 322 6.22 -19.14 7.21
N TYR A 323 6.00 -18.42 8.31
CA TYR A 323 4.96 -18.76 9.27
C TYR A 323 3.56 -18.74 8.64
N ILE A 324 3.21 -17.63 7.97
CA ILE A 324 1.86 -17.45 7.42
C ILE A 324 1.58 -18.38 6.24
N THR A 325 2.56 -18.61 5.34
CA THR A 325 2.39 -19.54 4.20
C THR A 325 2.13 -20.96 4.68
N LEU A 326 2.93 -21.43 5.65
CA LEU A 326 2.93 -22.82 6.06
C LEU A 326 1.82 -23.13 7.07
N LYS A 327 1.40 -22.14 7.87
CA LYS A 327 0.26 -22.26 8.78
C LYS A 327 -1.07 -22.40 8.05
N ASP A 328 -1.28 -21.63 6.98
CA ASP A 328 -2.53 -21.64 6.20
C ASP A 328 -2.26 -21.53 4.69
N PRO A 329 -1.75 -22.61 4.07
CA PRO A 329 -1.40 -22.62 2.65
C PRO A 329 -2.62 -22.40 1.74
N ASN A 330 -3.82 -22.78 2.17
CA ASN A 330 -5.04 -22.58 1.38
C ASN A 330 -5.34 -21.08 1.15
N ARG A 331 -4.97 -20.21 2.09
CA ARG A 331 -5.13 -18.77 1.96
C ARG A 331 -3.90 -18.08 1.38
N PHE A 332 -2.70 -18.52 1.76
CA PHE A 332 -1.46 -17.75 1.55
C PHE A 332 -0.46 -18.36 0.56
N SER A 333 -0.74 -19.51 -0.05
CA SER A 333 -0.02 -20.00 -1.23
C SER A 333 -0.40 -19.20 -2.49
N ILE A 334 -0.11 -17.89 -2.48
CA ILE A 334 -0.49 -16.95 -3.53
C ILE A 334 0.49 -17.04 -4.69
N ILE A 335 -0.02 -17.10 -5.92
CA ILE A 335 0.76 -17.03 -7.15
C ILE A 335 0.82 -15.55 -7.60
N PRO A 336 1.99 -14.88 -7.60
CA PRO A 336 2.09 -13.46 -7.92
C PRO A 336 1.53 -13.09 -9.30
N MET A 337 1.78 -13.93 -10.31
CA MET A 337 1.28 -13.72 -11.68
C MET A 337 -0.24 -13.83 -11.82
N GLU A 338 -0.94 -14.25 -10.76
CA GLU A 338 -2.41 -14.30 -10.70
C GLU A 338 -3.03 -13.14 -9.91
N GLU A 339 -2.26 -12.08 -9.61
CA GLU A 339 -2.73 -10.90 -8.86
C GLU A 339 -4.10 -10.39 -9.36
N GLY A 340 -4.30 -10.32 -10.67
CA GLY A 340 -5.56 -9.85 -11.26
C GLY A 340 -6.80 -10.68 -10.93
N LYS A 341 -6.63 -11.90 -10.38
CA LYS A 341 -7.72 -12.77 -9.92
C LYS A 341 -7.99 -12.65 -8.41
N ILE A 342 -7.12 -11.97 -7.66
CA ILE A 342 -7.23 -11.87 -6.20
C ILE A 342 -8.20 -10.76 -5.85
N THR A 343 -9.31 -11.13 -5.20
CA THR A 343 -10.35 -10.19 -4.75
C THR A 343 -10.25 -9.81 -3.27
N SER A 344 -9.53 -10.61 -2.46
CA SER A 344 -9.33 -10.37 -1.03
C SER A 344 -8.24 -9.34 -0.76
N GLY A 345 -8.57 -8.29 0.00
CA GLY A 345 -7.62 -7.28 0.46
C GLY A 345 -6.55 -7.88 1.38
N GLY A 346 -6.90 -8.86 2.22
CA GLY A 346 -5.94 -9.53 3.09
C GLY A 346 -4.90 -10.36 2.31
N LYS A 347 -5.32 -11.00 1.22
CA LYS A 347 -4.41 -11.71 0.30
C LYS A 347 -3.52 -10.73 -0.49
N ILE A 348 -4.08 -9.61 -0.94
CA ILE A 348 -3.32 -8.54 -1.61
C ILE A 348 -2.28 -7.94 -0.67
N GLU A 349 -2.63 -7.63 0.58
CA GLU A 349 -1.71 -7.14 1.61
C GLU A 349 -0.52 -8.09 1.80
N TYR A 350 -0.80 -9.40 1.91
CA TYR A 350 0.24 -10.41 2.04
C TYR A 350 1.14 -10.50 0.80
N LEU A 351 0.55 -10.46 -0.40
CA LEU A 351 1.32 -10.46 -1.64
C LEU A 351 2.24 -9.24 -1.72
N HIS A 352 1.70 -8.03 -1.54
CA HIS A 352 2.40 -6.76 -1.76
C HIS A 352 3.46 -6.46 -0.71
N TYR A 353 3.17 -6.72 0.56
CA TYR A 353 4.03 -6.29 1.68
C TYR A 353 4.79 -7.46 2.33
N THR A 354 4.70 -8.67 1.78
CA THR A 354 5.46 -9.82 2.29
C THR A 354 6.05 -10.67 1.17
N LYS A 355 5.26 -11.29 0.30
CA LYS A 355 5.81 -12.19 -0.73
C LYS A 355 6.60 -11.44 -1.82
N ALA A 356 6.02 -10.39 -2.41
CA ALA A 356 6.62 -9.62 -3.49
C ALA A 356 8.00 -9.02 -3.13
N PRO A 357 8.18 -8.28 -2.01
CA PRO A 357 9.49 -7.72 -1.67
C PRO A 357 10.55 -8.79 -1.42
N LEU A 358 10.17 -9.98 -0.94
CA LEU A 358 11.10 -11.11 -0.81
C LEU A 358 11.51 -11.68 -2.17
N ILE A 359 10.60 -11.75 -3.14
CA ILE A 359 10.94 -12.11 -4.52
C ILE A 359 11.96 -11.11 -5.08
N ILE A 360 11.71 -9.80 -4.92
CA ILE A 360 12.64 -8.76 -5.36
C ILE A 360 14.00 -8.93 -4.67
N LYS A 361 14.03 -9.04 -3.33
CA LYS A 361 15.28 -9.22 -2.59
C LYS A 361 16.04 -10.48 -3.00
N PHE A 362 15.35 -11.60 -3.18
CA PHE A 362 15.99 -12.86 -3.58
C PHE A 362 16.68 -12.72 -4.95
N ILE A 363 16.07 -11.98 -5.88
CA ILE A 363 16.65 -11.68 -7.19
C ILE A 363 17.88 -10.77 -7.03
N GLU A 364 17.78 -9.69 -6.26
CA GLU A 364 18.89 -8.75 -6.04
C GLU A 364 20.08 -9.42 -5.31
N ASP A 365 19.82 -10.21 -4.27
CA ASP A 365 20.85 -10.95 -3.52
C ASP A 365 21.57 -11.97 -4.43
N LYS A 366 20.84 -12.69 -5.30
CA LYS A 366 21.43 -13.62 -6.28
C LYS A 366 22.36 -12.90 -7.25
N ARG A 367 21.93 -11.73 -7.73
CA ARG A 367 22.71 -10.92 -8.67
C ARG A 367 23.96 -10.33 -8.04
N SER A 368 23.83 -9.81 -6.83
CA SER A 368 24.95 -9.31 -6.04
C SER A 368 26.01 -10.40 -5.82
N LYS A 369 25.60 -11.62 -5.45
CA LYS A 369 26.51 -12.79 -5.33
C LYS A 369 27.23 -13.15 -6.64
N ALA A 370 26.62 -12.85 -7.79
CA ALA A 370 27.22 -13.05 -9.11
C ALA A 370 28.03 -11.84 -9.61
N ASN A 371 28.27 -10.82 -8.76
CA ASN A 371 28.90 -9.54 -9.11
C ASN A 371 28.22 -8.83 -10.30
N LEU A 372 26.89 -8.99 -10.41
CA LEU A 372 26.09 -8.34 -11.43
C LEU A 372 25.53 -7.01 -10.90
N LYS A 373 25.18 -6.12 -11.82
CA LYS A 373 24.56 -4.82 -11.48
C LYS A 373 23.30 -5.02 -10.62
N GLU A 374 23.26 -4.33 -9.49
CA GLU A 374 22.12 -4.19 -8.59
C GLU A 374 20.98 -3.39 -9.22
N ASN A 375 19.80 -3.42 -8.61
CA ASN A 375 18.60 -2.68 -9.01
C ASN A 375 18.11 -3.10 -10.41
N ALA A 376 18.36 -4.34 -10.82
CA ALA A 376 18.24 -4.75 -12.21
C ALA A 376 16.80 -4.74 -12.72
N ILE A 377 15.83 -5.04 -11.84
CA ILE A 377 14.41 -4.97 -12.18
C ILE A 377 14.01 -3.51 -12.43
N LEU A 378 14.33 -2.62 -11.48
CA LEU A 378 14.02 -1.19 -11.61
C LEU A 378 14.72 -0.58 -12.83
N ASP A 379 16.01 -0.86 -13.00
CA ASP A 379 16.79 -0.43 -14.16
C ASP A 379 16.18 -0.90 -15.48
N TYR A 380 15.69 -2.15 -15.56
CA TYR A 380 15.00 -2.62 -16.74
C TYR A 380 13.78 -1.75 -17.03
N ILE A 381 12.92 -1.55 -16.01
CA ILE A 381 11.67 -0.80 -16.13
C ILE A 381 11.92 0.66 -16.56
N LEU A 382 12.91 1.32 -15.94
CA LEU A 382 13.26 2.71 -16.25
C LEU A 382 13.84 2.90 -17.66
N ASN A 383 14.34 1.83 -18.29
CA ASN A 383 14.94 1.86 -19.63
C ASN A 383 14.03 1.29 -20.73
N ILE A 384 12.75 1.02 -20.44
CA ILE A 384 11.77 0.63 -21.46
C ILE A 384 11.57 1.81 -22.43
N LYS A 385 11.96 1.62 -23.69
CA LYS A 385 11.80 2.64 -24.75
C LYS A 385 10.38 2.69 -25.32
N ASP A 386 9.74 1.52 -25.42
CA ASP A 386 8.40 1.36 -25.95
C ASP A 386 7.61 0.39 -25.08
N PHE A 387 6.70 0.94 -24.27
CA PHE A 387 5.83 0.14 -23.40
C PHE A 387 4.81 -0.70 -24.17
N ASN A 388 4.60 -0.48 -25.48
CA ASN A 388 3.74 -1.36 -26.29
C ASN A 388 4.31 -2.78 -26.43
N ASN A 389 5.64 -2.90 -26.42
CA ASN A 389 6.34 -4.18 -26.56
C ASN A 389 6.82 -4.72 -25.21
N TYR A 390 6.46 -4.06 -24.11
CA TYR A 390 6.81 -4.53 -22.79
C TYR A 390 6.04 -5.80 -22.47
N ASN A 391 6.76 -6.80 -21.97
CA ASN A 391 6.16 -7.92 -21.28
C ASN A 391 7.08 -8.33 -20.10
N LEU A 392 6.45 -8.89 -19.07
CA LEU A 392 7.17 -9.29 -17.86
C LEU A 392 8.18 -10.42 -18.09
N LYS A 393 7.89 -11.29 -19.06
CA LYS A 393 8.76 -12.41 -19.39
C LYS A 393 10.14 -11.88 -19.79
N ASP A 394 10.22 -10.95 -20.73
CA ASP A 394 11.48 -10.39 -21.22
C ASP A 394 12.28 -9.69 -20.12
N MET A 395 11.58 -9.03 -19.18
CA MET A 395 12.21 -8.46 -17.98
C MET A 395 12.91 -9.56 -17.17
N PHE A 396 12.20 -10.63 -16.80
CA PHE A 396 12.78 -11.71 -16.02
C PHE A 396 13.88 -12.46 -16.78
N TYR A 397 13.77 -12.67 -18.10
CA TYR A 397 14.86 -13.24 -18.90
C TYR A 397 16.11 -12.36 -18.85
N LYS A 398 15.96 -11.04 -18.92
CA LYS A 398 17.10 -10.12 -18.85
C LYS A 398 17.72 -10.04 -17.45
N VAL A 399 16.91 -10.18 -16.39
CA VAL A 399 17.37 -10.09 -15.00
C VAL A 399 17.96 -11.41 -14.50
N LEU A 400 17.40 -12.55 -14.88
CA LEU A 400 17.76 -13.89 -14.36
C LEU A 400 18.51 -14.77 -15.36
N GLY A 401 18.57 -14.41 -16.64
CA GLY A 401 19.23 -15.20 -17.66
C GLY A 401 18.62 -16.60 -17.81
N MET A 402 19.45 -17.63 -17.82
CA MET A 402 19.02 -19.02 -18.05
C MET A 402 18.18 -19.61 -16.90
N GLU A 403 18.26 -19.04 -15.69
CA GLU A 403 17.51 -19.55 -14.52
C GLU A 403 16.03 -19.15 -14.53
N VAL A 404 15.62 -18.25 -15.42
CA VAL A 404 14.27 -17.67 -15.43
C VAL A 404 13.16 -18.71 -15.47
N ASN A 405 13.32 -19.81 -16.22
CA ASN A 405 12.26 -20.82 -16.36
C ASN A 405 11.99 -21.54 -15.04
N ILE A 406 13.06 -21.98 -14.36
CA ILE A 406 12.95 -22.67 -13.06
C ILE A 406 12.45 -21.69 -12.01
N PHE A 407 13.01 -20.48 -11.98
CA PHE A 407 12.57 -19.43 -11.07
C PHE A 407 11.09 -19.10 -11.23
N ALA A 408 10.65 -18.91 -12.48
CA ALA A 408 9.27 -18.56 -12.78
C ALA A 408 8.32 -19.70 -12.42
N MET A 409 8.68 -20.95 -12.78
CA MET A 409 7.88 -22.13 -12.43
C MET A 409 7.67 -22.25 -10.92
N ASN A 410 8.71 -21.98 -10.12
CA ASN A 410 8.65 -22.22 -8.68
C ASN A 410 8.02 -21.06 -7.91
N TYR A 411 8.34 -19.81 -8.26
CA TYR A 411 8.04 -18.64 -7.42
C TYR A 411 7.06 -17.64 -8.04
N LEU A 412 6.94 -17.59 -9.37
CA LEU A 412 6.04 -16.65 -10.07
C LEU A 412 4.72 -17.31 -10.47
N PHE A 413 4.77 -18.56 -10.90
CA PHE A 413 3.63 -19.41 -11.27
C PHE A 413 3.41 -20.57 -10.29
N GLY A 414 4.35 -20.77 -9.36
CA GLY A 414 4.32 -21.82 -8.35
C GLY A 414 4.15 -21.27 -6.93
N THR A 415 4.04 -22.22 -6.01
CA THR A 415 3.80 -21.98 -4.58
C THR A 415 4.97 -22.48 -3.71
N GLU A 416 6.13 -22.73 -4.32
CA GLU A 416 7.31 -23.14 -3.57
C GLU A 416 7.78 -22.03 -2.61
N ILE A 417 8.39 -22.46 -1.51
CA ILE A 417 8.99 -21.58 -0.52
C ILE A 417 10.27 -20.96 -1.09
N LEU A 418 10.37 -19.63 -1.05
CA LEU A 418 11.60 -18.93 -1.42
C LEU A 418 12.78 -19.41 -0.54
N PRO A 419 13.92 -19.86 -1.10
CA PRO A 419 15.00 -20.47 -0.34
C PRO A 419 15.94 -19.38 0.25
N MET A 420 15.39 -18.52 1.09
CA MET A 420 16.09 -17.38 1.69
C MET A 420 16.61 -17.67 3.10
N PHE A 421 16.89 -18.94 3.41
CA PHE A 421 17.41 -19.35 4.72
C PHE A 421 18.76 -18.70 5.08
N TYR A 422 19.48 -18.18 4.08
CA TYR A 422 20.72 -17.42 4.28
C TYR A 422 20.52 -16.07 5.01
N LEU A 423 19.27 -15.60 5.19
CA LEU A 423 18.98 -14.39 5.98
C LEU A 423 19.17 -14.59 7.48
N ASN A 424 19.40 -15.81 7.96
CA ASN A 424 19.70 -16.07 9.36
C ASN A 424 21.12 -15.58 9.71
N ASN A 425 21.26 -14.27 9.89
CA ASN A 425 22.53 -13.59 10.13
C ASN A 425 22.74 -13.15 11.58
N ARG A 426 21.82 -13.51 12.49
CA ARG A 426 21.84 -13.08 13.90
C ARG A 426 21.10 -14.04 14.80
N ASP A 427 21.41 -13.99 16.08
CA ASP A 427 20.69 -14.76 17.09
C ASP A 427 19.22 -14.36 17.17
N GLU A 428 18.34 -15.37 17.24
CA GLU A 428 16.91 -15.15 17.32
C GLU A 428 16.46 -14.77 18.73
N ASN A 429 15.73 -13.65 18.82
CA ASN A 429 14.93 -13.34 20.00
C ASN A 429 13.50 -13.90 19.82
N LEU A 430 13.12 -14.81 20.71
CA LEU A 430 11.82 -15.49 20.69
C LEU A 430 10.65 -14.54 20.91
N GLU A 431 10.72 -13.68 21.93
CA GLU A 431 9.63 -12.76 22.28
C GLU A 431 9.43 -11.71 21.20
N GLU A 432 10.53 -11.22 20.62
CA GLU A 432 10.47 -10.26 19.52
C GLU A 432 9.85 -10.88 18.27
N THR A 433 10.22 -12.13 17.93
CA THR A 433 9.64 -12.85 16.79
C THR A 433 8.14 -13.09 17.00
N ILE A 434 7.72 -13.49 18.19
CA ILE A 434 6.29 -13.70 18.52
C ILE A 434 5.51 -12.39 18.46
N LYS A 435 6.08 -11.30 19.00
CA LYS A 435 5.47 -9.97 18.92
C LYS A 435 5.28 -9.54 17.47
N ASP A 436 6.32 -9.66 16.65
CA ASP A 436 6.29 -9.29 15.24
C ASP A 436 5.20 -10.06 14.45
N LEU A 437 5.10 -11.36 14.68
CA LEU A 437 4.06 -12.19 14.07
C LEU A 437 2.65 -11.84 14.55
N ASN A 438 2.47 -11.54 15.84
CA ASN A 438 1.18 -11.12 16.39
C ASN A 438 0.74 -9.75 15.83
N ASP A 439 1.67 -8.81 15.69
CA ASP A 439 1.43 -7.50 15.08
C ASP A 439 1.00 -7.67 13.61
N TYR A 440 1.63 -8.60 12.88
CA TYR A 440 1.29 -8.91 11.50
C TYR A 440 -0.04 -9.68 11.34
N GLU A 441 -0.32 -10.66 12.20
CA GLU A 441 -1.61 -11.38 12.24
C GLU A 441 -2.76 -10.42 12.51
N TYR A 442 -2.56 -9.39 13.36
CA TYR A 442 -3.55 -8.34 13.56
C TYR A 442 -3.84 -7.57 12.27
N ILE A 443 -2.80 -7.18 11.52
CA ILE A 443 -2.96 -6.52 10.22
C ILE A 443 -3.79 -7.37 9.26
N LEU A 444 -3.43 -8.64 9.09
CA LEU A 444 -4.18 -9.55 8.22
C LEU A 444 -5.62 -9.72 8.69
N TRP A 445 -5.84 -9.93 9.99
CA TRP A 445 -7.19 -10.04 10.56
C TRP A 445 -8.04 -8.80 10.27
N THR A 446 -7.50 -7.58 10.37
CA THR A 446 -8.30 -6.36 10.05
C THR A 446 -8.81 -6.32 8.61
N TRP A 447 -8.09 -6.93 7.67
CA TRP A 447 -8.56 -7.09 6.29
C TRP A 447 -9.60 -8.19 6.19
N PHE A 448 -9.28 -9.39 6.70
CA PHE A 448 -10.16 -10.53 6.55
C PHE A 448 -11.44 -10.44 7.38
N PHE A 449 -11.47 -9.65 8.46
CA PHE A 449 -12.66 -9.49 9.31
C PHE A 449 -13.91 -9.08 8.53
N ASN A 450 -13.74 -8.31 7.44
CA ASN A 450 -14.85 -7.89 6.57
C ASN A 450 -15.03 -8.78 5.32
N GLU A 451 -14.15 -9.78 5.11
CA GLU A 451 -14.08 -10.58 3.87
C GLU A 451 -14.35 -12.08 4.12
N ASP A 452 -13.93 -12.62 5.27
CA ASP A 452 -13.99 -14.04 5.62
C ASP A 452 -14.20 -14.20 7.13
N SER A 453 -15.43 -14.55 7.53
CA SER A 453 -15.78 -14.78 8.95
C SER A 453 -15.06 -15.98 9.57
N PHE A 454 -14.45 -16.87 8.77
CA PHE A 454 -13.65 -17.98 9.26
C PHE A 454 -12.18 -17.61 9.49
N TYR A 455 -11.77 -16.38 9.16
CA TYR A 455 -10.45 -15.86 9.51
C TYR A 455 -10.46 -15.29 10.94
N VAL A 456 -10.23 -16.19 11.90
CA VAL A 456 -10.10 -15.85 13.31
C VAL A 456 -8.67 -15.40 13.61
N LYS A 457 -8.53 -14.27 14.31
CA LYS A 457 -7.23 -13.79 14.77
C LYS A 457 -6.58 -14.83 15.69
N ASP A 458 -5.42 -15.33 15.31
CA ASP A 458 -4.61 -16.16 16.22
C ASP A 458 -3.76 -15.29 17.15
N LYS A 459 -3.56 -15.75 18.39
CA LYS A 459 -2.70 -15.07 19.37
C LYS A 459 -1.59 -16.02 19.79
N LEU A 460 -0.40 -15.75 19.30
CA LEU A 460 0.80 -16.54 19.55
C LEU A 460 1.38 -16.20 20.92
N SER A 461 1.97 -17.20 21.58
CA SER A 461 2.56 -17.07 22.91
C SER A 461 3.82 -17.93 23.04
N SER A 462 4.74 -17.50 23.90
CA SER A 462 5.90 -18.27 24.32
C SER A 462 5.57 -19.31 25.41
N TYR A 463 4.38 -19.23 25.99
CA TYR A 463 3.96 -20.08 27.10
C TYR A 463 4.02 -21.57 26.74
N LYS A 464 4.90 -22.30 27.42
CA LYS A 464 5.15 -23.75 27.23
C LYS A 464 5.54 -24.16 25.81
N LEU A 465 5.91 -23.22 24.94
CA LEU A 465 6.13 -23.47 23.51
C LEU A 465 7.10 -24.63 23.23
N PHE A 466 8.22 -24.71 23.96
CA PHE A 466 9.20 -25.79 23.77
C PHE A 466 8.80 -27.13 24.41
N GLU A 467 7.93 -27.14 25.42
CA GLU A 467 7.36 -28.38 25.97
C GLU A 467 6.35 -28.98 24.99
N ILE A 468 5.52 -28.11 24.40
CA ILE A 468 4.59 -28.44 23.33
C ILE A 468 5.37 -28.97 22.11
N LEU A 469 6.48 -28.32 21.73
CA LEU A 469 7.34 -28.79 20.64
C LEU A 469 7.83 -30.23 20.89
N LYS A 470 8.40 -30.53 22.05
CA LYS A 470 8.86 -31.88 22.40
C LYS A 470 7.74 -32.91 22.28
N LYS A 471 6.51 -32.54 22.64
CA LYS A 471 5.33 -33.39 22.51
C LYS A 471 4.94 -33.58 21.04
N ALA A 472 4.94 -32.52 20.24
CA ALA A 472 4.68 -32.59 18.80
C ALA A 472 5.67 -33.51 18.06
N GLU A 473 6.96 -33.43 18.42
CA GLU A 473 8.00 -34.29 17.87
C GLU A 473 7.82 -35.77 18.23
N ARG A 474 7.52 -36.06 19.50
CA ARG A 474 7.20 -37.44 19.95
C ARG A 474 5.99 -38.02 19.22
N GLU A 475 5.02 -37.17 18.88
CA GLU A 475 3.84 -37.57 18.13
C GLU A 475 4.03 -37.54 16.61
N ASN A 476 5.25 -37.27 16.12
CA ASN A 476 5.57 -37.14 14.70
C ASN A 476 4.61 -36.19 13.96
N VAL A 477 4.19 -35.10 14.59
CA VAL A 477 3.39 -34.06 13.93
C VAL A 477 4.21 -33.45 12.80
N ARG A 478 3.61 -33.29 11.63
CA ARG A 478 4.23 -32.66 10.46
C ARG A 478 3.38 -31.50 9.96
N PHE A 479 4.03 -30.43 9.54
CA PHE A 479 3.41 -29.30 8.85
C PHE A 479 3.94 -29.15 7.41
N ALA A 480 5.05 -29.82 7.08
CA ALA A 480 5.69 -29.79 5.78
C ALA A 480 6.50 -31.07 5.53
N PRO A 481 7.01 -31.30 4.31
CA PRO A 481 7.99 -32.35 4.04
C PRO A 481 9.23 -32.24 4.96
N ILE A 482 9.83 -33.38 5.30
CA ILE A 482 10.90 -33.49 6.31
C ILE A 482 12.08 -32.56 6.03
N LEU A 483 12.47 -32.41 4.76
CA LEU A 483 13.59 -31.55 4.38
C LEU A 483 13.28 -30.08 4.70
N LEU A 484 12.09 -29.61 4.32
CA LEU A 484 11.66 -28.23 4.57
C LEU A 484 11.51 -27.97 6.09
N GLU A 485 10.99 -28.92 6.86
CA GLU A 485 10.92 -28.77 8.32
C GLU A 485 12.31 -28.60 8.95
N LYS A 486 13.33 -29.33 8.48
CA LYS A 486 14.71 -29.19 8.96
C LYS A 486 15.34 -27.86 8.57
N GLU A 487 15.08 -27.38 7.36
CA GLU A 487 15.55 -26.06 6.92
C GLU A 487 14.93 -24.96 7.79
N ILE A 488 13.63 -25.06 8.10
CA ILE A 488 12.94 -24.10 8.98
C ILE A 488 13.46 -24.18 10.41
N GLU A 489 13.66 -25.39 10.96
CA GLU A 489 14.24 -25.57 12.29
C GLU A 489 15.64 -24.95 12.40
N GLY A 490 16.49 -25.16 11.38
CA GLY A 490 17.83 -24.58 11.31
C GLY A 490 17.83 -23.07 11.11
N PHE A 491 16.79 -22.52 10.47
CA PHE A 491 16.63 -21.09 10.23
C PHE A 491 16.02 -20.34 11.42
N SER A 492 14.95 -20.87 12.02
CA SER A 492 14.25 -20.27 13.15
C SER A 492 13.56 -21.36 13.98
N LYS A 493 14.09 -21.59 15.18
CA LYS A 493 13.49 -22.50 16.15
C LYS A 493 12.12 -22.01 16.60
N THR A 494 11.91 -20.69 16.67
CA THR A 494 10.62 -20.10 17.06
C THR A 494 9.55 -20.37 16.00
N ILE A 495 9.83 -20.13 14.70
CA ILE A 495 8.86 -20.45 13.63
C ILE A 495 8.55 -21.94 13.59
N TYR A 496 9.58 -22.79 13.69
CA TYR A 496 9.41 -24.24 13.74
C TYR A 496 8.50 -24.67 14.90
N ALA A 497 8.75 -24.16 16.11
CA ALA A 497 7.95 -24.49 17.30
C ALA A 497 6.50 -24.04 17.18
N LEU A 498 6.25 -22.82 16.69
CA LEU A 498 4.90 -22.27 16.53
C LEU A 498 4.09 -23.03 15.48
N LEU A 499 4.72 -23.45 14.37
CA LEU A 499 4.07 -24.31 13.37
C LEU A 499 3.75 -25.68 13.97
N LYS A 500 4.70 -26.29 14.71
CA LYS A 500 4.46 -27.58 15.38
C LYS A 500 3.32 -27.51 16.40
N GLU A 501 3.23 -26.43 17.18
CA GLU A 501 2.12 -26.18 18.10
C GLU A 501 0.78 -26.15 17.34
N TYR A 502 0.69 -25.33 16.28
CA TYR A 502 -0.54 -25.16 15.51
C TYR A 502 -1.04 -26.49 14.92
N PHE A 503 -0.15 -27.27 14.31
CA PHE A 503 -0.51 -28.57 13.73
C PHE A 503 -0.70 -29.69 14.77
N LEU A 504 -0.06 -29.60 15.95
CA LEU A 504 -0.36 -30.50 17.06
C LEU A 504 -1.77 -30.24 17.57
N ARG A 505 -2.16 -28.97 17.71
CA ARG A 505 -3.53 -28.59 18.12
C ARG A 505 -4.55 -29.14 17.13
N ALA A 506 -4.30 -29.02 15.82
CA ALA A 506 -5.12 -29.63 14.77
C ALA A 506 -5.30 -31.15 14.97
N LYS A 507 -4.18 -31.85 15.21
CA LYS A 507 -4.16 -33.30 15.40
C LYS A 507 -4.94 -33.73 16.65
N LEU A 508 -4.75 -33.05 17.78
CA LEU A 508 -5.48 -33.32 19.02
C LEU A 508 -7.00 -33.14 18.85
N CYS A 509 -7.39 -32.15 18.04
CA CYS A 509 -8.78 -31.87 17.70
C CYS A 509 -9.32 -32.77 16.56
N LYS A 510 -8.51 -33.71 16.05
CA LYS A 510 -8.84 -34.60 14.92
C LYS A 510 -9.24 -33.85 13.65
N ILE A 511 -8.67 -32.68 13.42
CA ILE A 511 -8.91 -31.86 12.22
C ILE A 511 -7.95 -32.34 11.12
N PRO A 512 -8.45 -32.71 9.93
CA PRO A 512 -7.60 -33.15 8.81
C PRO A 512 -6.61 -32.07 8.37
N TYR A 513 -5.42 -32.50 7.94
CA TYR A 513 -4.47 -31.60 7.29
C TYR A 513 -5.07 -31.04 6.00
N GLY A 514 -4.91 -29.73 5.78
CA GLY A 514 -5.45 -29.05 4.59
C GLY A 514 -6.94 -28.68 4.67
N GLU A 515 -7.60 -28.94 5.80
CA GLU A 515 -8.98 -28.47 6.04
C GLU A 515 -9.07 -26.93 5.87
N LEU A 516 -9.97 -26.47 5.00
CA LEU A 516 -10.07 -25.07 4.57
C LEU A 516 -10.31 -24.13 5.76
N ASN A 517 -11.08 -24.61 6.74
CA ASN A 517 -11.45 -23.87 7.94
C ASN A 517 -10.72 -24.36 9.20
N MET A 518 -9.56 -25.01 9.04
CA MET A 518 -8.74 -25.49 10.16
C MET A 518 -8.53 -24.41 11.22
N ARG A 519 -8.20 -23.18 10.81
CA ARG A 519 -8.02 -22.02 11.70
C ARG A 519 -9.22 -21.83 12.62
N TYR A 520 -10.42 -21.74 12.04
CA TYR A 520 -11.66 -21.54 12.79
C TYR A 520 -11.90 -22.69 13.77
N PHE A 521 -11.80 -23.93 13.31
CA PHE A 521 -12.03 -25.09 14.16
C PHE A 521 -11.03 -25.19 15.31
N ILE A 522 -9.78 -24.78 15.09
CA ILE A 522 -8.76 -24.78 16.12
C ILE A 522 -9.03 -23.68 17.14
N LEU A 523 -9.36 -22.46 16.69
CA LEU A 523 -9.34 -21.25 17.50
C LEU A 523 -10.67 -20.86 18.14
N GLU A 524 -11.81 -21.18 17.52
CA GLU A 524 -13.16 -20.74 17.98
C GLU A 524 -14.09 -21.89 18.39
N ASP A 525 -13.90 -23.11 17.88
CA ASP A 525 -14.76 -24.22 18.29
C ASP A 525 -14.60 -24.53 19.77
N LYS A 526 -15.70 -24.46 20.53
CA LYS A 526 -15.69 -24.58 21.99
C LYS A 526 -15.15 -25.93 22.48
N ASN A 527 -15.44 -27.01 21.77
CA ASN A 527 -14.97 -28.34 22.16
C ASN A 527 -13.45 -28.44 21.93
N ASN A 528 -12.97 -27.93 20.80
CA ASN A 528 -11.56 -27.94 20.45
C ASN A 528 -10.72 -27.01 21.35
N ILE A 529 -11.27 -25.84 21.74
CA ILE A 529 -10.65 -24.96 22.75
C ILE A 529 -10.51 -25.70 24.08
N LYS A 530 -11.52 -26.46 24.50
CA LYS A 530 -11.45 -27.26 25.73
C LYS A 530 -10.39 -28.36 25.63
N ILE A 531 -10.35 -29.10 24.52
CA ILE A 531 -9.31 -30.12 24.28
C ILE A 531 -7.90 -29.53 24.40
N TRP A 532 -7.69 -28.36 23.79
CA TRP A 532 -6.40 -27.66 23.86
C TRP A 532 -6.07 -27.19 25.29
N SER A 533 -7.05 -26.63 26.00
CA SER A 533 -6.87 -26.17 27.38
C SER A 533 -6.55 -27.33 28.33
N ASP A 534 -7.25 -28.45 28.19
CA ASP A 534 -7.01 -29.67 28.97
C ASP A 534 -5.61 -30.25 28.68
N PHE A 535 -5.14 -30.15 27.43
CA PHE A 535 -3.77 -30.52 27.05
C PHE A 535 -2.72 -29.61 27.71
N LEU A 536 -2.89 -28.28 27.64
CA LEU A 536 -1.97 -27.30 28.23
C LEU A 536 -1.86 -27.40 29.77
N SER A 537 -2.87 -27.98 30.43
CA SER A 537 -2.82 -28.24 31.88
C SER A 537 -1.95 -29.44 32.26
N LYS A 538 -1.62 -30.32 31.29
CA LYS A 538 -0.93 -31.61 31.49
C LYS A 538 0.49 -31.63 30.93
N VAL A 539 0.77 -30.81 29.93
CA VAL A 539 2.12 -30.45 29.50
C VAL A 539 2.68 -29.47 30.50
#